data_AF-A0A847FEH0-F1
#
_entry.id   AF-A0A847FEH0-F1
#
_cell.length_a   1.000
_cell.length_b   1.000
_cell.length_c   1.000
_cell.angle_alpha   90.00
_cell.angle_beta   90.00
_cell.angle_gamma   90.00
#
_symmetry.space_group_name_H-M   'P 1'
#
loop_
_entity.id
_entity.type
_entity.pdbx_description
1 polymer ?
#
loop_
_entity_poly.entity_id
_entity_poly.type
_entity_poly.pdbx_seq_one_letter_code
_entity_poly.pdbx_strand_id
1 'polypeptide(L)'
;MNDRYRLKHTGKIYGRAPFLFAAAALSAVVLLFAIRLIPAACGMNLDKPKFYFLKGDYKKAIKEGERMLAQAGKDSRGLNELYYILGVSYMKDGNLLRASDIFEIILRESRSSEFRTEAEIGLADTYFLRGDYATAEKHYKEMEERRAYARFADGIYYRLKRCAEKKGDNAAAAAYAAKISGNFPPPAEDNGLDVLRNPGFFYTVQAGSFSRQANANGLKEELFRKGYDAYVEKYQKPGGGNILFRVKVGRFNDRGQAEESAKKLSKEGYPIRICP
;
A
#
# COMPACT_ATOMS: atom_id res chain seq x y z
N MET A 1 7.03 88.36 -42.37
CA MET A 1 5.69 88.36 -43.00
C MET A 1 4.67 88.20 -41.88
N ASN A 2 4.00 89.30 -41.55
CA ASN A 2 2.80 89.53 -40.72
C ASN A 2 2.54 88.71 -39.43
N ASP A 3 2.53 89.35 -38.23
CA ASP A 3 1.37 90.03 -37.58
C ASP A 3 0.31 89.00 -37.05
N ARG A 4 -0.15 88.88 -35.80
CA ARG A 4 -0.42 89.81 -34.69
C ARG A 4 -0.81 89.07 -33.37
N TYR A 5 -0.48 89.72 -32.23
CA TYR A 5 -1.23 89.94 -30.96
C TYR A 5 -1.95 88.77 -30.23
N ARG A 6 -1.57 88.43 -28.98
CA ARG A 6 -1.83 89.06 -27.64
C ARG A 6 -3.16 88.62 -27.00
N LEU A 7 -3.09 88.00 -25.81
CA LEU A 7 -3.94 88.33 -24.65
C LEU A 7 -3.25 87.91 -23.33
N LYS A 8 -3.54 88.67 -22.27
CA LYS A 8 -2.80 88.85 -21.02
C LYS A 8 -3.59 88.32 -19.81
N HIS A 9 -2.83 87.90 -18.79
CA HIS A 9 -3.06 87.96 -17.33
C HIS A 9 -4.21 87.19 -16.65
N THR A 10 -3.81 86.43 -15.61
CA THR A 10 -4.16 86.48 -14.16
C THR A 10 -4.04 85.03 -13.62
N GLY A 11 -3.35 84.65 -12.55
CA GLY A 11 -3.04 85.29 -11.27
C GLY A 11 -3.78 84.54 -10.14
N LYS A 12 -3.15 83.55 -9.48
CA LYS A 12 -3.44 83.03 -8.11
C LYS A 12 -2.47 81.88 -7.75
N ILE A 13 -1.41 82.14 -6.97
CA ILE A 13 -1.26 82.06 -5.50
C ILE A 13 -1.18 80.62 -4.94
N TYR A 14 0.04 80.31 -4.50
CA TYR A 14 0.55 79.40 -3.46
C TYR A 14 -0.42 78.51 -2.66
N GLY A 15 -0.07 77.21 -2.63
CA GLY A 15 -0.39 76.26 -1.56
C GLY A 15 0.72 75.24 -1.42
N ARG A 16 1.52 75.34 -0.34
CA ARG A 16 2.59 74.40 0.04
C ARG A 16 1.99 73.03 0.36
N ALA A 17 2.49 71.97 -0.27
CA ALA A 17 2.25 70.59 0.14
C ALA A 17 3.19 70.22 1.31
N PRO A 18 2.71 69.52 2.35
CA PRO A 18 3.57 68.98 3.40
C PRO A 18 4.19 67.65 2.97
N PHE A 19 5.38 67.41 3.52
CA PHE A 19 6.08 66.13 3.62
C PHE A 19 5.15 64.96 4.01
N LEU A 20 5.42 63.77 3.46
CA LEU A 20 5.07 62.39 3.86
C LEU A 20 5.00 61.57 2.54
N PHE A 21 5.65 60.44 2.29
CA PHE A 21 6.11 59.31 3.11
C PHE A 21 7.25 58.59 2.37
N ALA A 22 8.21 58.07 3.13
CA ALA A 22 9.01 56.92 2.73
C ALA A 22 8.14 55.66 2.70
N ALA A 23 8.25 54.83 1.65
CA ALA A 23 8.12 53.36 1.66
C ALA A 23 7.93 52.85 0.21
N ALA A 24 9.03 52.56 -0.48
CA ALA A 24 9.01 51.80 -1.72
C ALA A 24 9.91 50.57 -1.57
N ALA A 25 9.47 49.61 -0.75
CA ALA A 25 10.05 48.28 -0.67
C ALA A 25 9.07 47.34 0.03
N LEU A 26 8.20 46.67 -0.74
CA LEU A 26 7.63 45.32 -0.52
C LEU A 26 6.34 45.20 -1.34
N SER A 27 6.40 44.64 -2.55
CA SER A 27 5.22 43.95 -3.12
C SER A 27 5.53 43.05 -4.33
N ALA A 28 6.78 42.60 -4.53
CA ALA A 28 7.12 41.80 -5.71
C ALA A 28 7.92 40.52 -5.42
N VAL A 29 7.78 39.92 -4.23
CA VAL A 29 8.44 38.64 -3.90
C VAL A 29 7.48 37.57 -3.32
N VAL A 30 6.21 37.88 -3.07
CA VAL A 30 5.29 36.92 -2.42
C VAL A 30 4.46 36.07 -3.41
N LEU A 31 4.57 36.28 -4.73
CA LEU A 31 3.74 35.56 -5.71
C LEU A 31 4.47 34.49 -6.54
N LEU A 32 5.52 33.85 -6.00
CA LEU A 32 6.13 32.65 -6.61
C LEU A 32 6.25 31.46 -5.64
N PHE A 33 5.52 31.49 -4.52
CA PHE A 33 5.58 30.44 -3.49
C PHE A 33 4.23 29.75 -3.19
N ALA A 34 3.24 29.87 -4.07
CA ALA A 34 1.90 29.30 -3.85
C ALA A 34 1.31 28.54 -5.04
N ILE A 35 2.15 27.93 -5.88
CA ILE A 35 1.73 26.75 -6.65
C ILE A 35 2.69 25.61 -6.30
N ARG A 36 2.67 25.20 -5.03
CA ARG A 36 2.78 23.76 -4.78
C ARG A 36 1.52 23.18 -5.39
N LEU A 37 1.61 22.79 -6.66
CA LEU A 37 0.71 21.83 -7.25
C LEU A 37 0.60 20.71 -6.23
N ILE A 38 -0.54 20.64 -5.55
CA ILE A 38 -0.93 19.47 -4.79
C ILE A 38 -0.76 18.34 -5.79
N PRO A 39 0.23 17.43 -5.64
CA PRO A 39 0.23 16.26 -6.48
C PRO A 39 -1.09 15.60 -6.11
N ALA A 40 -2.03 15.55 -7.05
CA ALA A 40 -3.24 14.78 -6.89
C ALA A 40 -2.75 13.42 -6.40
N ALA A 41 -2.98 13.12 -5.12
CA ALA A 41 -2.30 12.03 -4.43
C ALA A 41 -2.73 10.75 -5.13
N CYS A 42 -1.99 10.33 -6.15
CA CYS A 42 -2.48 9.34 -7.06
C CYS A 42 -2.24 7.98 -6.43
N GLY A 43 -3.25 7.11 -6.45
CA GLY A 43 -3.06 5.73 -6.02
C GLY A 43 -2.05 5.05 -6.96
N MET A 44 -1.04 4.40 -6.40
CA MET A 44 -0.12 3.56 -7.14
C MET A 44 -0.90 2.38 -7.73
N ASN A 45 -0.66 2.04 -9.01
CA ASN A 45 -1.25 0.83 -9.61
C ASN A 45 -0.34 -0.37 -9.34
N LEU A 46 -0.67 -1.12 -8.29
CA LEU A 46 0.10 -2.27 -7.83
C LEU A 46 -0.29 -3.60 -8.50
N ASP A 47 -1.12 -3.59 -9.56
CA ASP A 47 -1.59 -4.81 -10.23
C ASP A 47 -0.42 -5.72 -10.67
N LYS A 48 0.67 -5.14 -11.21
CA LYS A 48 1.83 -5.92 -11.67
C LYS A 48 2.61 -6.59 -10.53
N PRO A 49 3.12 -5.86 -9.50
CA PRO A 49 3.83 -6.51 -8.40
C PRO A 49 2.94 -7.51 -7.66
N LYS A 50 1.65 -7.20 -7.44
CA LYS A 50 0.69 -8.15 -6.83
C LYS A 50 0.51 -9.42 -7.65
N PHE A 51 0.41 -9.29 -8.98
CA PHE A 51 0.29 -10.44 -9.87
C PHE A 51 1.47 -11.41 -9.73
N TYR A 52 2.69 -10.88 -9.76
CA TYR A 52 3.89 -11.71 -9.63
C TYR A 52 4.05 -12.27 -8.22
N PHE A 53 3.72 -11.47 -7.20
CA PHE A 53 3.72 -11.88 -5.80
C PHE A 53 2.80 -13.08 -5.56
N LEU A 54 1.54 -12.99 -6.00
CA LEU A 54 0.59 -14.10 -5.87
C LEU A 54 0.97 -15.33 -6.70
N LYS A 55 1.71 -15.14 -7.79
CA LYS A 55 2.24 -16.25 -8.60
C LYS A 55 3.46 -16.93 -7.94
N GLY A 56 4.03 -16.35 -6.87
CA GLY A 56 5.30 -16.77 -6.28
C GLY A 56 6.54 -16.39 -7.11
N ASP A 57 6.38 -15.56 -8.15
CA ASP A 57 7.50 -15.05 -8.96
C ASP A 57 8.10 -13.81 -8.29
N TYR A 58 8.71 -14.01 -7.12
CA TYR A 58 9.18 -12.93 -6.24
C TYR A 58 10.24 -12.06 -6.91
N LYS A 59 11.09 -12.62 -7.77
CA LYS A 59 12.08 -11.85 -8.55
C LYS A 59 11.42 -10.81 -9.47
N LYS A 60 10.34 -11.17 -10.16
CA LYS A 60 9.60 -10.20 -10.99
C LYS A 60 8.78 -9.23 -10.16
N ALA A 61 8.24 -9.67 -9.03
CA ALA A 61 7.56 -8.79 -8.07
C ALA A 61 8.50 -7.70 -7.56
N ILE A 62 9.73 -8.07 -7.16
CA ILE A 62 10.81 -7.16 -6.77
C ILE A 62 11.11 -6.19 -7.91
N LYS A 63 11.44 -6.70 -9.10
CA LYS A 63 11.83 -5.85 -10.24
C LYS A 63 10.77 -4.79 -10.59
N GLU A 64 9.50 -5.17 -10.69
CA GLU A 64 8.44 -4.20 -10.96
C GLU A 64 8.18 -3.27 -9.77
N GLY A 65 8.23 -3.81 -8.54
CA GLY A 65 8.01 -3.04 -7.33
C GLY A 65 9.09 -1.96 -7.10
N GLU A 66 10.37 -2.28 -7.29
CA GLU A 66 11.46 -1.32 -7.19
C GLU A 66 11.37 -0.23 -8.26
N ARG A 67 11.02 -0.61 -9.49
CA ARG A 67 10.77 0.37 -10.58
C ARG A 67 9.67 1.36 -10.20
N MET A 68 8.63 0.89 -9.51
CA MET A 68 7.56 1.74 -9.00
C MET A 68 8.01 2.58 -7.81
N LEU A 69 8.77 2.01 -6.88
CA LEU A 69 9.30 2.71 -5.72
C LEU A 69 10.20 3.88 -6.12
N ALA A 70 11.05 3.69 -7.14
CA ALA A 70 11.93 4.74 -7.68
C ALA A 70 11.17 5.96 -8.25
N GLN A 71 9.89 5.80 -8.58
CA GLN A 71 9.02 6.86 -9.10
C GLN A 71 8.03 7.38 -8.05
N ALA A 72 8.00 6.77 -6.86
CA ALA A 72 7.03 7.09 -5.83
C ALA A 72 7.50 8.29 -4.98
N GLY A 73 6.58 9.23 -4.74
CA GLY A 73 6.76 10.21 -3.67
C GLY A 73 6.44 9.60 -2.30
N LYS A 74 6.96 10.20 -1.22
CA LYS A 74 6.74 9.73 0.16
C LYS A 74 5.25 9.61 0.54
N ASP A 75 4.40 10.48 -0.01
CA ASP A 75 2.96 10.51 0.27
C ASP A 75 2.12 9.72 -0.75
N SER A 76 2.75 8.86 -1.56
CA SER A 76 2.04 8.09 -2.58
C SER A 76 1.05 7.12 -1.94
N ARG A 77 -0.23 7.23 -2.32
CA ARG A 77 -1.26 6.29 -1.86
C ARG A 77 -0.93 4.89 -2.38
N GLY A 78 -0.82 3.91 -1.47
CA GLY A 78 -0.39 2.54 -1.79
C GLY A 78 1.09 2.24 -1.52
N LEU A 79 1.88 3.23 -1.07
CA LEU A 79 3.30 3.02 -0.80
C LEU A 79 3.55 1.96 0.31
N ASN A 80 2.74 1.96 1.36
CA ASN A 80 2.83 0.94 2.44
C ASN A 80 2.58 -0.48 1.92
N GLU A 81 1.61 -0.63 1.01
CA GLU A 81 1.32 -1.92 0.39
C GLU A 81 2.46 -2.35 -0.53
N LEU A 82 3.05 -1.41 -1.30
CA LEU A 82 4.23 -1.70 -2.10
C LEU A 82 5.41 -2.14 -1.23
N TYR A 83 5.68 -1.46 -0.12
CA TYR A 83 6.72 -1.88 0.82
C TYR A 83 6.44 -3.27 1.36
N TYR A 84 5.21 -3.58 1.74
CA TYR A 84 4.88 -4.91 2.23
C TYR A 84 5.11 -5.99 1.16
N ILE A 85 4.67 -5.76 -0.09
CA ILE A 85 4.95 -6.67 -1.21
C ILE A 85 6.45 -6.88 -1.39
N LEU A 86 7.24 -5.80 -1.38
CA LEU A 86 8.68 -5.86 -1.55
C LEU A 86 9.36 -6.59 -0.39
N GLY A 87 8.99 -6.29 0.86
CA GLY A 87 9.56 -6.94 2.05
C GLY A 87 9.35 -8.44 2.03
N VAL A 88 8.12 -8.90 1.79
CA VAL A 88 7.83 -10.34 1.70
C VAL A 88 8.49 -10.96 0.46
N SER A 89 8.48 -10.28 -0.69
CA SER A 89 9.14 -10.79 -1.90
C SER A 89 10.64 -10.95 -1.71
N TYR A 90 11.30 -9.97 -1.08
CA TYR A 90 12.73 -10.05 -0.76
C TYR A 90 13.03 -11.17 0.22
N MET A 91 12.21 -11.33 1.24
CA MET A 91 12.35 -12.42 2.21
C MET A 91 12.25 -13.78 1.52
N LYS A 92 11.26 -13.96 0.65
CA LYS A 92 11.03 -15.21 -0.10
C LYS A 92 12.06 -15.47 -1.20
N ASP A 93 12.65 -14.43 -1.78
CA ASP A 93 13.78 -14.55 -2.72
C ASP A 93 15.11 -14.87 -2.00
N GLY A 94 15.15 -14.76 -0.66
CA GLY A 94 16.34 -14.99 0.16
C GLY A 94 17.22 -13.75 0.33
N ASN A 95 16.79 -12.58 -0.14
CA ASN A 95 17.49 -11.31 0.08
C ASN A 95 17.10 -10.71 1.44
N LEU A 96 17.58 -11.36 2.50
CA LEU A 96 17.12 -11.12 3.87
C LEU A 96 17.52 -9.74 4.41
N LEU A 97 18.65 -9.17 3.96
CA LEU A 97 19.05 -7.82 4.37
C LEU A 97 18.07 -6.76 3.84
N ARG A 98 17.74 -6.83 2.54
CA ARG A 98 16.75 -5.93 1.94
C ARG A 98 15.36 -6.12 2.53
N ALA A 99 14.99 -7.36 2.86
CA ALA A 99 13.73 -7.64 3.53
C ALA A 99 13.65 -6.94 4.90
N SER A 100 14.69 -7.06 5.73
CA SER A 100 14.79 -6.38 7.02
C SER A 100 14.64 -4.85 6.86
N ASP A 101 15.40 -4.24 5.96
CA ASP A 101 15.35 -2.79 5.71
C ASP A 101 13.93 -2.31 5.38
N ILE A 102 13.23 -3.05 4.51
CA ILE A 102 11.88 -2.68 4.07
C ILE A 102 10.85 -2.85 5.19
N PHE A 103 10.94 -3.93 5.99
CA PHE A 103 10.05 -4.10 7.14
C PHE A 103 10.29 -3.01 8.19
N GLU A 104 11.54 -2.64 8.47
CA GLU A 104 11.88 -1.54 9.37
C GLU A 104 11.29 -0.20 8.89
N ILE A 105 11.30 0.06 7.59
CA ILE A 105 10.65 1.25 7.01
C ILE A 105 9.15 1.26 7.36
N ILE A 106 8.43 0.14 7.17
CA ILE A 106 7.00 0.04 7.53
C ILE A 106 6.78 0.30 9.02
N LEU A 107 7.64 -0.26 9.88
CA LEU A 107 7.53 -0.11 11.33
C LEU A 107 7.83 1.31 11.82
N ARG A 108 8.69 2.06 11.12
CA ARG A 108 9.02 3.44 11.49
C ARG A 108 8.04 4.46 10.92
N GLU A 109 7.71 4.33 9.63
CA GLU A 109 7.01 5.36 8.87
C GLU A 109 5.48 5.18 8.91
N SER A 110 5.01 3.95 9.14
CA SER A 110 3.60 3.59 8.92
C SER A 110 2.91 3.15 10.22
N ARG A 111 2.89 4.03 11.22
CA ARG A 111 2.39 3.75 12.58
C ARG A 111 0.96 3.20 12.67
N SER A 112 0.08 3.50 11.70
CA SER A 112 -1.31 3.03 11.63
C SER A 112 -1.60 2.14 10.41
N SER A 113 -0.57 1.64 9.72
CA SER A 113 -0.73 0.81 8.53
C SER A 113 -1.35 -0.55 8.88
N GLU A 114 -2.24 -1.03 7.99
CA GLU A 114 -2.81 -2.37 8.05
C GLU A 114 -1.75 -3.48 7.95
N PHE A 115 -0.54 -3.15 7.46
CA PHE A 115 0.58 -4.08 7.30
C PHE A 115 1.57 -4.07 8.47
N ARG A 116 1.36 -3.23 9.50
CA ARG A 116 2.36 -3.04 10.57
C ARG A 116 2.62 -4.32 11.34
N THR A 117 1.55 -5.02 11.75
CA THR A 117 1.65 -6.24 12.55
C THR A 117 2.33 -7.35 11.78
N GLU A 118 1.96 -7.52 10.52
CA GLU A 118 2.50 -8.51 9.60
C GLU A 118 3.94 -8.17 9.19
N ALA A 119 4.30 -6.89 9.10
CA ALA A 119 5.68 -6.46 8.90
C ALA A 119 6.54 -6.69 10.14
N GLU A 120 6.02 -6.54 11.36
CA GLU A 120 6.75 -6.86 12.59
C GLU A 120 7.06 -8.36 12.64
N ILE A 121 6.07 -9.20 12.33
CA ILE A 121 6.27 -10.65 12.20
C ILE A 121 7.25 -10.96 11.07
N GLY A 122 7.12 -10.32 9.90
CA GLY A 122 8.02 -10.49 8.76
C GLY A 122 9.48 -10.12 9.08
N LEU A 123 9.72 -9.09 9.88
CA LEU A 123 11.05 -8.74 10.36
C LEU A 123 11.64 -9.83 11.26
N ALA A 124 10.86 -10.35 12.20
CA ALA A 124 11.28 -11.45 13.06
C ALA A 124 11.51 -12.75 12.28
N ASP A 125 10.65 -13.05 11.29
CA ASP A 125 10.81 -14.16 10.34
C ASP A 125 12.11 -14.01 9.55
N THR A 126 12.45 -12.78 9.15
CA THR A 126 13.70 -12.47 8.47
C THR A 126 14.92 -12.75 9.35
N TYR A 127 14.89 -12.40 10.65
CA TYR A 127 15.97 -12.77 11.59
C TYR A 127 16.11 -14.28 11.74
N PHE A 128 14.99 -15.02 11.83
CA PHE A 128 15.01 -16.47 11.88
C PHE A 128 15.67 -17.06 10.63
N LEU A 129 15.29 -16.59 9.44
CA LEU A 129 15.85 -17.06 8.16
C LEU A 129 17.34 -16.75 8.03
N ARG A 130 17.83 -15.68 8.68
CA ARG A 130 19.26 -15.34 8.75
C ARG A 130 20.03 -16.24 9.73
N GLY A 131 19.35 -17.09 10.49
CA GLY A 131 19.94 -17.91 11.54
C GLY A 131 20.11 -17.20 12.88
N ASP A 132 19.66 -15.95 13.01
CA ASP A 132 19.68 -15.21 14.27
C ASP A 132 18.44 -15.54 15.11
N TYR A 133 18.43 -16.78 15.62
CA TYR A 133 17.30 -17.31 16.38
C TYR A 133 17.10 -16.60 17.72
N ALA A 134 18.15 -16.01 18.30
CA ALA A 134 18.07 -15.27 19.55
C ALA A 134 17.30 -13.96 19.36
N THR A 135 17.63 -13.18 18.32
CA THR A 135 16.91 -11.95 17.99
C THR A 135 15.48 -12.26 17.56
N ALA A 136 15.28 -13.29 16.74
CA ALA A 136 13.93 -13.71 16.32
C ALA A 136 13.06 -14.09 17.51
N GLU A 137 13.56 -14.93 18.43
CA GLU A 137 12.85 -15.32 19.65
C GLU A 137 12.47 -14.11 20.51
N LYS A 138 13.39 -13.15 20.68
CA LYS A 138 13.10 -11.91 21.42
C LYS A 138 11.90 -11.19 20.82
N HIS A 139 11.89 -10.97 19.51
CA HIS A 139 10.76 -10.30 18.85
C HIS A 139 9.45 -11.07 19.02
N TYR A 140 9.46 -12.40 18.88
CA TYR A 140 8.24 -13.19 19.06
C TYR A 140 7.71 -13.17 20.50
N LYS A 141 8.58 -13.17 21.51
CA LYS A 141 8.17 -13.01 22.93
C LYS A 141 7.56 -11.64 23.18
N GLU A 142 8.15 -10.58 22.65
CA GLU A 142 7.58 -9.23 22.73
C GLU A 142 6.20 -9.14 22.05
N MET A 143 5.97 -9.91 20.98
CA MET A 143 4.65 -10.01 20.34
C MET A 143 3.67 -10.80 21.20
N GLU A 144 4.08 -11.92 21.82
CA GLU A 144 3.24 -12.74 22.73
C GLU A 144 2.61 -11.89 23.84
N GLU A 145 3.37 -10.95 24.40
CA GLU A 145 2.93 -10.09 25.50
C GLU A 145 1.91 -9.02 25.08
N ARG A 146 1.76 -8.77 23.76
CA ARG A 146 0.94 -7.67 23.23
C ARG A 146 -0.41 -8.19 22.74
N ARG A 147 -1.51 -7.67 23.30
CA ARG A 147 -2.89 -8.03 22.90
C ARG A 147 -3.17 -7.91 21.39
N ALA A 148 -2.51 -7.00 20.69
CA ALA A 148 -2.63 -6.83 19.23
C ALA A 148 -2.30 -8.11 18.44
N TYR A 149 -1.53 -9.02 19.04
CA TYR A 149 -1.07 -10.26 18.44
C TYR A 149 -1.88 -11.48 18.86
N ALA A 150 -2.94 -11.33 19.66
CA ALA A 150 -3.74 -12.46 20.14
C ALA A 150 -4.31 -13.31 18.99
N ARG A 151 -4.66 -12.69 17.86
CA ARG A 151 -5.12 -13.39 16.65
C ARG A 151 -4.04 -14.21 15.92
N PHE A 152 -2.78 -14.00 16.27
CA PHE A 152 -1.61 -14.68 15.71
C PHE A 152 -0.92 -15.61 16.73
N ALA A 153 -1.52 -15.82 17.91
CA ALA A 153 -0.87 -16.53 19.02
C ALA A 153 -0.31 -17.91 18.61
N ASP A 154 -1.11 -18.75 17.96
CA ASP A 154 -0.65 -20.07 17.48
C ASP A 154 0.53 -19.95 16.51
N GLY A 155 0.49 -18.98 15.60
CA GLY A 155 1.56 -18.71 14.65
C GLY A 155 2.83 -18.19 15.32
N ILE A 156 2.72 -17.45 16.43
CA ILE A 156 3.85 -16.99 17.23
C ILE A 156 4.44 -18.14 18.05
N TYR A 157 3.60 -18.96 18.68
CA TYR A 157 4.07 -20.14 19.42
C TYR A 157 4.76 -21.15 18.51
N TYR A 158 4.25 -21.35 17.31
CA TYR A 158 4.92 -22.17 16.31
C TYR A 158 6.31 -21.63 15.96
N ARG A 159 6.47 -20.31 15.79
CA ARG A 159 7.77 -19.68 15.53
C ARG A 159 8.73 -19.78 16.71
N LEU A 160 8.24 -19.55 17.93
CA LEU A 160 9.01 -19.69 19.16
C LEU A 160 9.49 -21.14 19.36
N LYS A 161 8.63 -22.12 19.09
CA LYS A 161 9.00 -23.55 19.04
C LYS A 161 10.13 -23.78 18.04
N ARG A 162 10.03 -23.27 16.81
CA ARG A 162 11.07 -23.41 15.77
C ARG A 162 12.39 -22.76 16.21
N CYS A 163 12.36 -21.58 16.84
CA CYS A 163 13.55 -20.96 17.42
C CYS A 163 14.19 -21.86 18.47
N ALA A 164 13.39 -22.44 19.37
CA ALA A 164 13.87 -23.35 20.40
C ALA A 164 14.51 -24.63 19.81
N GLU A 165 13.86 -25.26 18.82
CA GLU A 165 14.40 -26.42 18.09
C GLU A 165 15.75 -26.10 17.44
N LYS A 166 15.87 -24.96 16.76
CA LYS A 166 17.11 -24.54 16.09
C LYS A 166 18.25 -24.23 17.05
N LYS A 167 17.93 -23.87 18.30
CA LYS A 167 18.91 -23.71 19.39
C LYS A 167 19.21 -25.00 20.15
N GLY A 168 18.49 -26.10 19.89
CA GLY A 168 18.61 -27.36 20.64
C GLY A 168 17.89 -27.38 21.99
N ASP A 169 17.05 -26.38 22.27
CA ASP A 169 16.28 -26.30 23.51
C ASP A 169 14.96 -27.09 23.38
N ASN A 170 15.07 -28.41 23.57
CA ASN A 170 13.94 -29.32 23.45
C ASN A 170 12.85 -29.06 24.50
N ALA A 171 13.21 -28.56 25.68
CA ALA A 171 12.26 -28.26 26.75
C ALA A 171 11.39 -27.05 26.39
N ALA A 172 12.01 -25.96 25.93
CA ALA A 172 11.26 -24.79 25.45
C ALA A 172 10.42 -25.13 24.21
N ALA A 173 10.95 -25.93 23.29
CA ALA A 173 10.20 -26.38 22.11
C ALA A 173 8.92 -27.14 22.50
N ALA A 174 9.01 -28.08 23.45
CA ALA A 174 7.85 -28.81 23.96
C ALA A 174 6.84 -27.89 24.67
N ALA A 175 7.33 -26.93 25.47
CA ALA A 175 6.49 -25.95 26.14
C ALA A 175 5.70 -25.07 25.15
N TYR A 176 6.35 -24.59 24.08
CA TYR A 176 5.66 -23.82 23.04
C TYR A 176 4.69 -24.69 22.22
N ALA A 177 5.04 -25.94 21.93
CA ALA A 177 4.15 -26.86 21.23
C ALA A 177 2.84 -27.10 22.00
N ALA A 178 2.89 -27.18 23.33
CA ALA A 178 1.71 -27.35 24.18
C ALA A 178 0.77 -26.13 24.17
N LYS A 179 1.24 -24.95 23.78
CA LYS A 179 0.43 -23.72 23.67
C LYS A 179 -0.31 -23.59 22.32
N ILE A 180 0.07 -24.38 21.31
CA ILE A 180 -0.52 -24.32 19.96
C ILE A 180 -1.87 -25.03 19.97
N SER A 181 -2.92 -24.35 19.50
CA SER A 181 -4.24 -24.95 19.31
C SER A 181 -4.22 -26.15 18.36
N GLY A 182 -4.96 -27.21 18.66
CA GLY A 182 -5.02 -28.43 17.84
C GLY A 182 -5.56 -28.21 16.41
N ASN A 183 -6.27 -27.11 16.16
CA ASN A 183 -6.78 -26.72 14.84
C ASN A 183 -5.83 -25.79 14.06
N PHE A 184 -4.66 -25.46 14.62
CA PHE A 184 -3.69 -24.61 13.94
C PHE A 184 -3.09 -25.36 12.74
N PRO A 185 -3.28 -24.87 11.51
CA PRO A 185 -2.67 -25.50 10.34
C PRO A 185 -1.17 -25.16 10.33
N PRO A 186 -0.26 -26.14 10.49
CA PRO A 186 1.16 -25.87 10.31
C PRO A 186 1.43 -25.40 8.87
N PRO A 187 2.42 -24.52 8.64
CA PRO A 187 2.74 -24.05 7.30
C PRO A 187 3.08 -25.21 6.37
N ALA A 188 2.57 -25.16 5.13
CA ALA A 188 2.66 -26.23 4.15
C ALA A 188 4.10 -26.44 3.60
N GLU A 189 4.97 -25.44 3.71
CA GLU A 189 6.35 -25.49 3.25
C GLU A 189 7.35 -25.68 4.40
N ASP A 190 8.40 -26.47 4.15
CA ASP A 190 9.50 -26.81 5.07
C ASP A 190 10.32 -25.58 5.55
N ASN A 191 10.16 -24.44 4.86
CA ASN A 191 10.71 -23.15 5.30
C ASN A 191 10.10 -22.69 6.64
N GLY A 192 8.94 -23.24 7.02
CA GLY A 192 8.39 -23.16 8.38
C GLY A 192 7.95 -21.78 8.84
N LEU A 193 7.66 -20.84 7.93
CA LEU A 193 7.26 -19.47 8.30
C LEU A 193 6.12 -18.89 7.46
N ASP A 194 5.56 -19.65 6.51
CA ASP A 194 4.48 -19.19 5.61
C ASP A 194 3.10 -19.13 6.28
N VAL A 195 3.08 -18.73 7.55
CA VAL A 195 1.87 -18.53 8.36
C VAL A 195 1.36 -17.09 8.21
N LEU A 196 2.11 -16.21 7.55
CA LEU A 196 1.64 -14.88 7.21
C LEU A 196 0.56 -15.01 6.14
N ARG A 197 -0.69 -15.05 6.59
CA ARG A 197 -1.86 -14.89 5.74
C ARG A 197 -1.76 -13.48 5.14
N ASN A 198 -1.21 -13.36 3.93
CA ASN A 198 -0.97 -12.09 3.24
C ASN A 198 -2.26 -11.23 3.21
N PRO A 199 -2.43 -10.28 4.14
CA PRO A 199 -3.71 -9.59 4.27
C PRO A 199 -3.88 -8.70 3.04
N GLY A 200 -4.99 -8.89 2.32
CA GLY A 200 -5.30 -8.10 1.13
C GLY A 200 -4.70 -8.60 -0.19
N PHE A 201 -4.00 -9.73 -0.21
CA PHE A 201 -3.47 -10.34 -1.44
C PHE A 201 -4.27 -11.59 -1.79
N PHE A 202 -5.17 -11.45 -2.76
CA PHE A 202 -6.01 -12.52 -3.25
C PHE A 202 -6.28 -12.33 -4.73
N TYR A 203 -6.52 -13.42 -5.44
CA TYR A 203 -7.11 -13.36 -6.76
C TYR A 203 -8.59 -13.01 -6.68
N THR A 204 -9.06 -12.26 -7.66
CA THR A 204 -10.47 -11.90 -7.83
C THR A 204 -10.81 -11.85 -9.31
N VAL A 205 -12.08 -12.07 -9.65
CA VAL A 205 -12.54 -12.02 -11.05
C VAL A 205 -13.21 -10.69 -11.29
N GLN A 206 -12.61 -9.84 -12.13
CA GLN A 206 -13.26 -8.63 -12.60
C GLN A 206 -14.25 -8.97 -13.71
N ALA A 207 -15.54 -8.70 -13.48
CA ALA A 207 -16.65 -8.94 -14.41
C ALA A 207 -17.06 -7.68 -15.18
N GLY A 208 -16.57 -6.50 -14.80
CA GLY A 208 -16.89 -5.24 -15.47
C GLY A 208 -16.12 -4.03 -14.94
N SER A 209 -16.13 -2.95 -15.71
CA SER A 209 -15.53 -1.66 -15.35
C SER A 209 -16.35 -0.52 -15.94
N PHE A 210 -16.99 0.27 -15.08
CA PHE A 210 -17.97 1.28 -15.48
C PHE A 210 -17.53 2.69 -15.10
N SER A 211 -17.87 3.70 -15.90
CA SER A 211 -17.66 5.12 -15.52
C SER A 211 -18.72 5.64 -14.53
N ARG A 212 -19.88 4.97 -14.44
CA ARG A 212 -20.99 5.33 -13.54
C ARG A 212 -21.17 4.30 -12.44
N GLN A 213 -21.27 4.76 -11.20
CA GLN A 213 -21.46 3.90 -10.02
C GLN A 213 -22.76 3.08 -10.08
N ALA A 214 -23.85 3.69 -10.57
CA ALA A 214 -25.15 3.01 -10.68
C ALA A 214 -25.08 1.75 -11.56
N ASN A 215 -24.37 1.81 -12.69
CA ASN A 215 -24.21 0.67 -13.59
C ASN A 215 -23.40 -0.45 -12.93
N ALA A 216 -22.32 -0.10 -12.21
CA ALA A 216 -21.53 -1.06 -11.47
C ALA A 216 -22.34 -1.72 -10.33
N ASN A 217 -23.16 -0.93 -9.63
CA ASN A 217 -24.05 -1.45 -8.58
C ASN A 217 -25.11 -2.39 -9.17
N GLY A 218 -25.67 -2.06 -10.34
CA GLY A 218 -26.61 -2.92 -11.05
C GLY A 218 -26.01 -4.29 -11.37
N LEU A 219 -24.81 -4.34 -11.97
CA LEU A 219 -24.13 -5.61 -12.23
C LEU A 219 -23.76 -6.35 -10.93
N LYS A 220 -23.30 -5.63 -9.90
CA LYS A 220 -23.02 -6.22 -8.58
C LYS A 220 -24.25 -6.92 -8.00
N GLU A 221 -25.42 -6.28 -8.02
CA GLU A 221 -26.68 -6.83 -7.51
C GLU A 221 -27.21 -7.98 -8.36
N GLU A 222 -27.00 -7.94 -9.67
CA GLU A 222 -27.31 -9.06 -10.57
C GLU A 222 -26.47 -10.30 -10.23
N LEU A 223 -25.15 -10.13 -10.13
CA LEU A 223 -24.22 -11.22 -9.77
C LEU A 223 -24.51 -11.75 -8.35
N PHE A 224 -24.83 -10.86 -7.41
CA PHE A 224 -25.24 -11.26 -6.07
C PHE A 224 -26.51 -12.12 -6.07
N ARG A 225 -27.53 -11.76 -6.84
CA ARG A 225 -28.77 -12.56 -6.99
C ARG A 225 -28.52 -13.93 -7.62
N LYS A 226 -27.47 -14.06 -8.42
CA LYS A 226 -27.00 -15.35 -8.98
C LYS A 226 -26.12 -16.16 -8.01
N GLY A 227 -25.89 -15.67 -6.80
CA GLY A 227 -25.13 -16.36 -5.75
C GLY A 227 -23.63 -16.07 -5.76
N TYR A 228 -23.17 -15.08 -6.51
CA TYR A 228 -21.77 -14.67 -6.50
C TYR A 228 -21.49 -13.62 -5.41
N ASP A 229 -20.37 -13.74 -4.70
CA ASP A 229 -19.87 -12.70 -3.80
C ASP A 229 -19.28 -11.52 -4.61
N ALA A 230 -20.15 -10.65 -5.10
CA ALA A 230 -19.80 -9.52 -5.95
C ALA A 230 -19.66 -8.21 -5.16
N TYR A 231 -18.63 -7.42 -5.47
CA TYR A 231 -18.38 -6.12 -4.87
C TYR A 231 -17.87 -5.10 -5.89
N VAL A 232 -17.95 -3.81 -5.53
CA VAL A 232 -17.49 -2.71 -6.38
C VAL A 232 -16.27 -2.05 -5.76
N GLU A 233 -15.24 -1.88 -6.57
CA GLU A 233 -14.01 -1.16 -6.21
C GLU A 233 -13.87 0.11 -7.05
N LYS A 234 -13.54 1.23 -6.42
CA LYS A 234 -13.20 2.47 -7.12
C LYS A 234 -11.74 2.40 -7.58
N TYR A 235 -11.53 2.62 -8.86
CA TYR A 235 -10.21 2.66 -9.47
C TYR A 235 -9.98 4.00 -10.18
N GLN A 236 -8.82 4.61 -9.96
CA GLN A 236 -8.38 5.78 -10.71
C GLN A 236 -6.99 5.50 -11.28
N LYS A 237 -6.78 5.82 -12.56
CA LYS A 237 -5.51 5.60 -13.22
C LYS A 237 -4.41 6.50 -12.61
N PRO A 238 -3.18 5.98 -12.43
CA PRO A 238 -2.00 6.79 -12.13
C PRO A 238 -1.84 7.96 -13.11
N GLY A 239 -1.64 9.18 -12.60
CA GLY A 239 -1.51 10.40 -13.41
C GLY A 239 -2.83 11.13 -13.70
N GLY A 240 -3.92 10.73 -13.06
CA GLY A 240 -5.24 11.34 -13.22
C GLY A 240 -6.12 10.63 -14.26
N GLY A 241 -7.40 11.01 -14.28
CA GLY A 241 -8.42 10.42 -15.13
C GLY A 241 -9.72 10.14 -14.39
N ASN A 242 -10.73 9.71 -15.15
CA ASN A 242 -12.05 9.40 -14.61
C ASN A 242 -11.97 8.22 -13.64
N ILE A 243 -12.69 8.34 -12.51
CA ILE A 243 -12.88 7.23 -11.58
C ILE A 243 -13.72 6.17 -12.29
N LEU A 244 -13.21 4.94 -12.31
CA LEU A 244 -13.91 3.76 -12.78
C LEU A 244 -14.40 2.95 -11.58
N PHE A 245 -15.53 2.29 -11.76
CA PHE A 245 -16.15 1.39 -10.81
C PHE A 245 -16.01 -0.03 -11.36
N ARG A 246 -15.06 -0.78 -10.81
CA ARG A 246 -14.76 -2.15 -11.21
C ARG A 246 -15.63 -3.10 -10.40
N VAL A 247 -16.36 -3.96 -11.09
CA VAL A 247 -17.15 -5.02 -10.45
C VAL A 247 -16.28 -6.27 -10.39
N LYS A 248 -16.07 -6.76 -9.17
CA LYS A 248 -15.20 -7.89 -8.84
C LYS A 248 -16.01 -8.98 -8.15
N VAL A 249 -15.60 -10.23 -8.31
CA VAL A 249 -16.27 -11.42 -7.77
C VAL A 249 -15.26 -12.27 -7.02
N GLY A 250 -15.58 -12.53 -5.75
CA GLY A 250 -14.84 -13.40 -4.86
C GLY A 250 -13.46 -12.89 -4.47
N ARG A 251 -12.90 -13.53 -3.44
CA ARG A 251 -11.53 -13.35 -2.98
C ARG A 251 -10.93 -14.73 -2.79
N PHE A 252 -9.97 -15.08 -3.63
CA PHE A 252 -9.41 -16.42 -3.72
C PHE A 252 -7.93 -16.39 -3.38
N ASN A 253 -7.49 -17.22 -2.43
CA ASN A 253 -6.07 -17.33 -2.10
C ASN A 253 -5.31 -18.16 -3.16
N ASP A 254 -6.05 -18.96 -3.94
CA ASP A 254 -5.54 -19.83 -4.98
C ASP A 254 -6.02 -19.35 -6.37
N ARG A 255 -5.13 -19.40 -7.36
CA ARG A 255 -5.43 -18.97 -8.72
C ARG A 255 -6.43 -19.91 -9.41
N GLY A 256 -6.34 -21.20 -9.17
CA GLY A 256 -7.23 -22.21 -9.74
C GLY A 256 -8.68 -21.99 -9.31
N GLN A 257 -8.92 -21.64 -8.05
CA GLN A 257 -10.26 -21.25 -7.56
C GLN A 257 -10.80 -20.02 -8.29
N ALA A 258 -9.96 -19.00 -8.50
CA ALA A 258 -10.35 -17.82 -9.27
C ALA A 258 -10.65 -18.17 -10.74
N GLU A 259 -9.87 -19.07 -11.34
CA GLU A 259 -10.08 -19.56 -12.70
C GLU A 259 -11.38 -20.36 -12.85
N GLU A 260 -11.75 -21.16 -11.86
CA GLU A 260 -13.02 -21.88 -11.85
C GLU A 260 -14.21 -20.92 -11.79
N SER A 261 -14.15 -19.93 -10.88
CA SER A 261 -15.17 -18.87 -10.79
C SER A 261 -15.27 -18.08 -12.11
N ALA A 262 -14.12 -17.73 -12.69
CA ALA A 262 -14.04 -17.02 -13.97
C ALA A 262 -14.67 -17.84 -15.10
N LYS A 263 -14.37 -19.15 -15.19
CA LYS A 263 -14.98 -20.04 -16.19
C LYS A 263 -16.51 -20.10 -16.06
N LYS A 264 -17.05 -20.14 -14.84
CA LYS A 264 -18.50 -20.12 -14.59
C LYS A 264 -19.12 -18.81 -15.11
N LEU A 265 -18.59 -17.67 -14.69
CA LEU A 265 -19.04 -16.35 -15.15
C LEU A 265 -18.92 -16.17 -16.67
N SER A 266 -17.84 -16.66 -17.27
CA SER A 266 -17.64 -16.59 -18.72
C SER A 266 -18.70 -17.40 -19.50
N LYS A 267 -19.10 -18.57 -18.99
CA LYS A 267 -20.17 -19.39 -19.59
C LYS A 267 -21.54 -18.70 -19.54
N GLU A 268 -21.75 -17.86 -18.52
CA GLU A 268 -22.95 -17.04 -18.39
C GLU A 268 -22.91 -15.74 -19.21
N GLY A 269 -21.84 -15.52 -20.00
CA GLY A 269 -21.73 -14.41 -20.94
C GLY A 269 -21.08 -13.14 -20.37
N TYR A 270 -20.52 -13.18 -19.17
CA TYR A 270 -19.83 -12.02 -18.59
C TYR A 270 -18.40 -11.88 -19.13
N PRO A 271 -17.95 -10.64 -19.44
CA PRO A 271 -16.55 -10.39 -19.74
C PRO A 271 -15.74 -10.53 -18.46
N ILE A 272 -14.75 -11.44 -18.47
CA ILE A 272 -13.98 -11.77 -17.28
C ILE A 272 -12.49 -11.41 -17.43
N ARG A 273 -11.89 -10.95 -16.34
CA ARG A 273 -10.44 -10.85 -16.18
C ARG A 273 -10.05 -11.22 -14.76
N ILE A 274 -9.10 -12.13 -14.61
CA ILE A 274 -8.53 -12.44 -13.30
C ILE A 274 -7.56 -11.33 -12.91
N CYS A 275 -7.77 -10.77 -11.73
CA CYS A 275 -6.99 -9.72 -11.13
C CYS A 275 -6.37 -10.21 -9.82
N PRO A 276 -5.16 -9.75 -9.49
CA PRO A 276 -4.61 -9.87 -8.14
C PRO A 276 -5.13 -8.77 -7.21
#